data_AF-A0A349WF54-F1
#
_entry.id   AF-A0A349WF54-F1
#
_cell.length_a   1.000
_cell.length_b   1.000
_cell.length_c   1.000
_cell.angle_alpha   90.00
_cell.angle_beta   90.00
_cell.angle_gamma   90.00
#
_symmetry.space_group_name_H-M   'P 1'
#
loop_
_entity.id
_entity.type
_entity.pdbx_description
1 polymer ?
#
loop_
_entity_poly.entity_id
_entity_poly.type
_entity_poly.pdbx_seq_one_letter_code
_entity_poly.pdbx_strand_id
1 'polypeptide(L)' 'NLEREINEYYWNAKVDLSLLEVRNLVCVAELIVRSALKRKESRGLHYTLDYPHLAEEAENTLVPPLRR' A
#
# COMPACT_ATOMS: atom_id res chain seq x y z
N ASN A 1 -4.57 -1.38 -13.36
CA ASN A 1 -3.90 -1.10 -14.66
C ASN A 1 -2.39 -1.31 -14.57
N LEU A 2 -1.65 -0.60 -13.72
CA LEU A 2 -0.20 -0.72 -13.63
C LEU A 2 0.31 -2.14 -13.25
N GLU A 3 -0.30 -2.80 -12.27
CA GLU A 3 0.07 -4.19 -11.92
C GLU A 3 -0.11 -5.18 -13.08
N ARG A 4 -1.10 -4.95 -13.94
CA ARG A 4 -1.40 -5.85 -15.06
C ARG A 4 -0.38 -5.67 -16.19
N GLU A 5 -0.02 -4.42 -16.50
CA GLU A 5 1.07 -4.10 -17.44
C GLU A 5 2.42 -4.64 -16.97
N ILE A 6 2.72 -4.53 -15.68
CA ILE A 6 3.95 -5.09 -15.09
C ILE A 6 4.00 -6.61 -15.28
N ASN A 7 2.91 -7.32 -14.95
CA ASN A 7 2.83 -8.77 -15.09
C ASN A 7 2.89 -9.25 -16.56
N GLU A 8 2.32 -8.51 -17.50
CA GLU A 8 2.42 -8.81 -18.94
C GLU A 8 3.85 -8.65 -19.47
N TYR A 9 4.62 -7.67 -18.95
CA TYR A 9 6.03 -7.49 -19.28
C TYR A 9 6.93 -8.59 -18.65
N TYR A 10 6.59 -9.05 -17.44
CA TYR A 10 7.28 -10.12 -16.71
C TYR A 10 7.33 -11.45 -17.46
N TRP A 11 6.33 -11.77 -18.28
CA TRP A 11 6.27 -13.06 -18.97
C TRP A 11 7.17 -13.11 -20.23
N ASN A 12 7.60 -11.95 -20.74
CA ASN A 12 8.37 -11.83 -21.99
C ASN A 12 9.82 -11.37 -21.80
N ALA A 13 10.20 -10.85 -20.63
CA ALA A 13 11.55 -10.38 -20.34
C ALA A 13 12.23 -11.25 -19.28
N LYS A 14 13.55 -11.46 -19.40
CA LYS A 14 14.35 -12.11 -18.33
C LYS A 14 14.08 -11.40 -17.01
N VAL A 15 13.83 -12.16 -15.95
CA VAL A 15 13.73 -11.63 -14.59
C VAL A 15 15.01 -10.88 -14.25
N ASP A 16 14.90 -9.57 -14.08
CA ASP A 16 15.99 -8.68 -13.68
C ASP A 16 15.76 -8.12 -12.27
N LEU A 17 16.83 -7.80 -11.56
CA LEU A 17 16.79 -7.35 -10.16
C LEU A 17 15.92 -6.11 -10.00
N SER A 18 16.08 -5.12 -10.89
CA SER A 18 15.32 -3.86 -10.82
C SER A 18 13.82 -4.09 -10.95
N LEU A 19 13.41 -5.09 -11.72
CA LEU A 19 12.01 -5.43 -11.89
C LEU A 19 11.41 -6.02 -10.59
N LEU A 20 12.17 -6.88 -9.89
CA LEU A 20 11.77 -7.41 -8.58
C LEU A 20 11.66 -6.32 -7.51
N GLU A 21 12.58 -5.35 -7.52
CA GLU A 21 12.54 -4.19 -6.61
C GLU A 21 11.28 -3.36 -6.82
N VAL A 22 10.97 -3.02 -8.09
CA VAL A 22 9.75 -2.26 -8.42
C VAL A 22 8.49 -3.01 -7.98
N ARG A 23 8.42 -4.33 -8.22
CA ARG A 23 7.29 -5.14 -7.75
C ARG A 23 7.12 -5.07 -6.23
N ASN A 24 8.20 -5.14 -5.47
CA ASN A 24 8.15 -5.05 -4.00
C ASN A 24 7.72 -3.65 -3.55
N LEU A 25 8.24 -2.60 -4.19
CA LEU A 25 7.85 -1.21 -3.90
C LEU A 25 6.36 -0.98 -4.13
N VAL A 26 5.82 -1.45 -5.27
CA VAL A 26 4.40 -1.33 -5.58
C VAL A 26 3.54 -2.07 -4.54
N CYS A 27 3.92 -3.28 -4.17
CA CYS A 27 3.23 -4.08 -3.14
C CYS A 27 3.19 -3.35 -1.79
N VAL A 28 4.33 -2.81 -1.33
CA VAL A 28 4.40 -2.07 -0.05
C VAL A 28 3.63 -0.76 -0.13
N ALA A 29 3.72 -0.02 -1.24
CA ALA A 29 2.99 1.22 -1.44
C ALA A 29 1.47 1.01 -1.35
N GLU A 30 0.96 -0.08 -1.94
CA GLU A 30 -0.46 -0.42 -1.84
C GLU A 30 -0.88 -0.70 -0.38
N LEU A 31 -0.09 -1.44 0.38
CA LEU A 31 -0.37 -1.71 1.79
C LEU A 31 -0.38 -0.43 2.63
N ILE A 32 0.51 0.53 2.36
CA ILE A 32 0.54 1.84 3.01
C ILE A 32 -0.76 2.61 2.72
N VAL A 33 -1.16 2.69 1.45
CA VAL A 33 -2.37 3.41 1.04
C VAL A 33 -3.63 2.77 1.64
N ARG A 34 -3.75 1.43 1.58
CA ARG A 34 -4.88 0.70 2.19
C ARG A 34 -4.94 0.91 3.70
N SER A 35 -3.79 0.98 4.38
CA SER A 35 -3.73 1.29 5.81
C SER A 35 -4.19 2.72 6.08
N ALA A 36 -3.70 3.70 5.33
CA ALA A 36 -4.08 5.10 5.47
C ALA A 36 -5.59 5.31 5.25
N LEU A 37 -6.18 4.68 4.22
CA LEU A 37 -7.62 4.79 3.92
C LEU A 37 -8.52 4.21 5.02
N LYS A 38 -8.05 3.16 5.71
CA LYS A 38 -8.79 2.49 6.79
C LYS A 38 -8.79 3.30 8.08
N ARG A 39 -7.77 4.12 8.33
CA ARG A 39 -7.65 4.95 9.54
C ARG A 39 -8.53 6.21 9.41
N LYS A 40 -9.44 6.42 10.36
CA LYS A 40 -10.43 7.52 10.37
C LYS A 40 -10.17 8.51 11.52
N GLU A 41 -8.90 8.86 11.70
CA GLU A 41 -8.42 9.85 12.67
C GLU A 41 -7.08 10.42 12.18
N SER A 42 -6.63 11.52 12.78
CA SER A 42 -5.27 12.04 12.58
C SER A 42 -4.46 11.84 13.85
N ARG A 43 -3.38 11.05 13.76
CA ARG A 43 -2.53 10.69 14.90
C ARG A 43 -1.08 10.50 14.45
N GLY A 44 -0.17 11.24 15.10
CA GLY A 44 1.27 11.13 14.84
C GLY A 44 1.61 11.47 13.39
N LEU A 45 2.22 10.53 12.67
CA LEU A 45 2.64 10.70 11.27
C LEU A 45 1.50 10.54 10.25
N HIS A 46 0.32 10.07 10.67
CA HIS A 46 -0.85 9.98 9.80
C HIS A 46 -1.76 11.17 10.05
N TYR A 47 -1.96 12.00 9.03
CA TYR A 47 -2.85 13.15 9.07
C TYR A 47 -3.78 13.14 7.85
N THR A 48 -5.06 13.42 8.09
CA THR A 48 -6.09 13.51 7.05
C THR A 48 -7.05 14.66 7.36
N LEU A 49 -7.39 15.43 6.33
CA LEU A 49 -8.29 16.58 6.44
C LEU A 49 -9.73 16.16 6.79
N ASP A 50 -10.14 14.97 6.38
CA ASP A 50 -11.49 14.45 6.64
C ASP A 50 -11.68 14.05 8.11
N TYR A 51 -10.59 13.70 8.81
CA TYR A 51 -10.59 13.28 10.20
C TYR A 51 -9.44 13.94 10.96
N PRO A 52 -9.50 15.26 11.23
CA PRO A 52 -8.37 16.02 11.77
C PRO A 52 -8.09 15.77 13.25
N HIS A 53 -8.99 15.09 13.96
CA HIS A 53 -8.91 14.84 15.40
C HIS A 53 -8.54 13.39 15.71
N LEU A 54 -8.17 13.15 16.98
CA LEU A 54 -7.88 11.84 17.54
C LEU A 54 -9.19 11.09 17.82
N ALA A 55 -9.22 9.78 17.57
CA ALA A 55 -10.24 8.90 18.10
C ALA A 55 -10.05 8.71 19.63
N GLU A 56 -11.15 8.35 20.30
CA GLU A 56 -11.17 8.10 21.75
C GLU A 56 -10.22 6.96 22.13
N GLU A 57 -10.25 5.87 21.36
CA GLU A 57 -9.37 4.72 21.53
C GLU A 57 -8.38 4.60 20.38
N ALA A 58 -7.13 4.25 20.70
CA ALA A 58 -6.09 4.05 19.71
C ALA A 58 -6.08 2.58 19.25
N GLU A 59 -6.33 2.36 17.97
CA GLU A 59 -6.29 1.03 17.37
C GLU A 59 -5.17 0.86 16.32
N ASN A 60 -4.64 -0.35 16.25
CA ASN A 60 -3.71 -0.76 15.22
C ASN A 60 -4.44 -0.98 13.89
N THR A 61 -3.90 -0.42 12.81
CA THR A 61 -4.45 -0.63 11.48
C THR A 61 -3.96 -1.96 10.91
N LEU A 62 -4.84 -2.96 10.89
CA LEU A 62 -4.57 -4.26 10.28
C LEU A 62 -5.11 -4.31 8.84
N VAL A 63 -4.25 -4.68 7.89
CA VAL A 63 -4.59 -4.87 6.47
C VAL A 63 -4.24 -6.31 6.06
N PRO A 64 -5.19 -7.09 5.53
CA PRO A 64 -4.91 -8.46 5.11
C PRO A 64 -4.04 -8.49 3.85
N PRO A 65 -3.29 -9.60 3.63
CA PRO A 65 -2.41 -9.76 2.48
C PRO A 65 -3.12 -9.50 1.15
N LEU A 66 -2.37 -9.01 0.17
CA LEU A 66 -2.85 -8.92 -1.22
C LEU A 66 -3.11 -10.33 -1.73
N ARG A 67 -4.31 -10.56 -2.27
CA ARG A 67 -4.62 -11.83 -2.95
C ARG A 67 -3.78 -11.88 -4.22
N ARG A 68 -2.90 -12.87 -4.32
CA ARG A 68 -2.16 -13.20 -5.55
C ARG A 68 -3.05 -14.02 -6.47
#